data_AF-A0A1H9LTA0-F1
#
_entry.id   AF-A0A1H9LTA0-F1
#
_cell.length_a   1.000
_cell.length_b   1.000
_cell.length_c   1.000
_cell.angle_alpha   90.00
_cell.angle_beta   90.00
_cell.angle_gamma   90.00
#
_symmetry.space_group_name_H-M   'P 1'
#
loop_
_entity.id
_entity.type
_entity.pdbx_description
1 polymer ?
#
loop_
_entity_poly.entity_id
_entity_poly.type
_entity_poly.pdbx_seq_one_letter_code
_entity_poly.pdbx_strand_id
1 'polypeptide(L)'
;MFVSIFLPYQFGLILAVSGVLLTWILPGILTNPKQGHVSEKTRAINFPHLVERLLLLVIITFGEMIIGIAPYFSVDNLSVASFLIFIIVTNLFMIYIVEIDHMIDVNQDRVTGNGAIYYHYPIFLGLSLITVSLSFLGNQVANNLFLVCLLYLGILLMLFGVFAHQHYNKSSHPFTNKLYWVEFGVPREDFFITTKLATSGYRVTKAQIVQALKNLQTDYIDLMLIHWVVSDYEGTYQALQEAYQAGQLKAIGLSDFNQEQIKGILAKFSVKPALLQNEMHVFQQQVAMRQFFHENDIQFESWAPFGEGKENIFNHPLLTTIGSQYHKTAAQVILRFLLQEGVVAIPKSANSERMK
;
A
#
# COMPACT_ATOMS: atom_id res chain seq x y z
N MET A 1 -25.10 35.61 15.05
CA MET A 1 -26.01 35.00 16.03
C MET A 1 -26.72 36.05 16.90
N PHE A 2 -26.02 36.93 17.63
CA PHE A 2 -26.64 37.97 18.48
C PHE A 2 -27.66 38.89 17.78
N VAL A 3 -27.44 39.22 16.50
CA VAL A 3 -28.36 40.05 15.71
C VAL A 3 -29.73 39.37 15.48
N SER A 4 -29.80 38.03 15.52
CA SER A 4 -31.05 37.29 15.30
C SER A 4 -32.11 37.52 16.38
N ILE A 5 -31.67 37.90 17.59
CA ILE A 5 -32.54 38.15 18.74
C ILE A 5 -33.45 39.37 18.50
N PHE A 6 -33.01 40.30 17.65
CA PHE A 6 -33.73 41.54 17.36
C PHE A 6 -34.62 41.46 16.10
N LEU A 7 -34.76 40.27 15.49
CA LEU A 7 -35.52 40.06 14.26
C LEU A 7 -36.79 39.21 14.51
N PRO A 8 -37.83 39.34 13.66
CA PRO A 8 -39.01 38.47 13.71
C PRO A 8 -38.61 36.99 13.60
N TYR A 9 -39.28 36.10 14.35
CA TYR A 9 -38.89 34.69 14.54
C TYR A 9 -38.47 33.96 13.26
N GLN A 10 -39.24 34.07 12.18
CA GLN A 10 -38.92 33.39 10.91
C GLN A 10 -37.60 33.86 10.30
N PHE A 11 -37.29 35.15 10.36
CA PHE A 11 -36.04 35.72 9.86
C PHE A 11 -34.89 35.53 10.85
N GLY A 12 -35.17 35.67 12.15
CA GLY A 12 -34.20 35.42 13.22
C GLY A 12 -33.71 33.98 13.22
N LEU A 13 -34.60 33.01 13.01
CA LEU A 13 -34.23 31.58 12.93
C LEU A 13 -33.31 31.31 11.75
N ILE A 14 -33.63 31.82 10.56
CA ILE A 14 -32.77 31.67 9.37
C ILE A 14 -31.40 32.29 9.64
N LEU A 15 -31.34 33.52 10.17
CA LEU A 15 -30.08 34.21 10.47
C LEU A 15 -29.26 33.48 11.56
N ALA A 16 -29.93 32.89 12.55
CA ALA A 16 -29.29 32.10 13.60
C ALA A 16 -28.69 30.82 13.02
N VAL A 17 -29.45 30.06 12.24
CA VAL A 17 -29.00 28.83 11.56
C VAL A 17 -27.85 29.14 10.59
N SER A 18 -28.00 30.16 9.74
CA SER A 18 -26.93 30.60 8.83
C SER A 18 -25.68 31.02 9.59
N GLY A 19 -25.83 31.72 10.72
CA GLY A 19 -24.70 32.11 11.57
C GLY A 19 -23.96 30.92 12.19
N VAL A 20 -24.67 29.93 12.69
CA VAL A 20 -24.07 28.69 13.22
C VAL A 20 -23.33 27.94 12.11
N LEU A 21 -23.96 27.74 10.95
CA LEU A 21 -23.34 27.09 9.80
C LEU A 21 -22.09 27.85 9.31
N LEU A 22 -22.16 29.18 9.23
CA LEU A 22 -21.01 30.02 8.90
C LEU A 22 -19.88 29.83 9.93
N THR A 23 -20.18 29.75 11.21
CA THR A 23 -19.14 29.55 12.25
C THR A 23 -18.41 28.22 12.09
N TRP A 24 -19.10 27.20 11.56
CA TRP A 24 -18.50 25.88 11.31
C TRP A 24 -17.68 25.83 10.02
N ILE A 25 -18.11 26.54 8.98
CA ILE A 25 -17.50 26.49 7.64
C ILE A 25 -16.36 27.51 7.49
N LEU A 26 -16.53 28.71 8.06
CA LEU A 26 -15.65 29.86 7.83
C LEU A 26 -14.19 29.60 8.22
N PRO A 27 -13.86 28.95 9.35
CA PRO A 27 -12.46 28.71 9.65
C PRO A 27 -11.82 27.62 8.77
N GLY A 28 -12.59 26.74 8.11
CA GLY A 28 -12.08 25.86 7.05
C GLY A 28 -11.71 26.60 5.76
N ILE A 29 -12.46 27.66 5.42
CA ILE A 29 -12.18 28.53 4.26
C ILE A 29 -11.00 29.47 4.56
N LEU A 30 -11.00 30.10 5.74
CA LEU A 30 -10.03 31.12 6.12
C LEU A 30 -8.66 30.57 6.52
N THR A 31 -8.57 29.30 6.93
CA THR A 31 -7.29 28.66 7.29
C THR A 31 -6.65 27.88 6.14
N ASN A 32 -7.14 28.06 4.90
CA ASN A 32 -6.57 27.45 3.71
C ASN A 32 -5.13 27.95 3.48
N PRO A 33 -4.10 27.06 3.53
CA PRO A 33 -2.70 27.45 3.38
C PRO A 33 -2.38 28.12 2.04
N LYS A 34 -3.19 27.84 1.01
CA LYS A 34 -3.00 28.39 -0.34
C LYS A 34 -3.43 29.86 -0.49
N GLN A 35 -4.18 30.41 0.46
CA GLN A 35 -4.74 31.77 0.37
C GLN A 35 -3.94 32.83 1.13
N GLY A 36 -2.79 32.48 1.73
CA GLY A 36 -1.86 33.48 2.29
C GLY A 36 -2.35 34.27 3.52
N HIS A 37 -3.51 33.91 4.08
CA HIS A 37 -4.08 34.59 5.25
C HIS A 37 -3.55 34.11 6.60
N VAL A 38 -2.66 33.11 6.60
CA VAL A 38 -2.09 32.50 7.82
C VAL A 38 -0.62 32.90 7.93
N SER A 39 -0.30 33.74 8.91
CA SER A 39 1.07 34.15 9.24
C SER A 39 1.92 32.93 9.61
N GLU A 40 3.16 32.84 9.07
CA GLU A 40 4.18 31.81 9.38
C GLU A 40 4.46 31.61 10.89
N LYS A 41 3.97 32.51 11.76
CA LYS A 41 4.10 32.40 13.22
C LYS A 41 2.98 31.65 13.93
N THR A 42 1.94 31.19 13.22
CA THR A 42 0.89 30.37 13.84
C THR A 42 1.44 28.97 14.13
N ARG A 43 1.42 28.56 15.40
CA ARG A 43 1.80 27.20 15.81
C ARG A 43 0.97 26.21 15.01
N ALA A 44 1.61 25.41 14.16
CA ALA A 44 0.98 24.27 13.53
C ALA A 44 0.42 23.37 14.64
N ILE A 45 -0.83 22.91 14.48
CA ILE A 45 -1.37 21.86 15.33
C ILE A 45 -0.48 20.62 15.12
N ASN A 46 -0.16 19.91 16.20
CA ASN A 46 0.53 18.63 16.09
C ASN A 46 -0.39 17.66 15.35
N PHE A 47 -0.15 17.48 14.05
CA PHE A 47 -1.01 16.73 13.15
C PHE A 47 -1.19 15.25 13.55
N PRO A 48 -0.13 14.51 13.92
CA PRO A 48 -0.28 13.17 14.48
C PRO A 48 -1.26 13.10 15.65
N HIS A 49 -1.10 13.98 16.63
CA HIS A 49 -1.95 14.00 17.82
C HIS A 49 -3.38 14.50 17.54
N LEU A 50 -3.58 15.33 16.50
CA LEU A 50 -4.91 15.69 16.03
C LEU A 50 -5.63 14.48 15.42
N VAL A 51 -4.96 13.74 14.54
CA VAL A 51 -5.51 12.54 13.91
C VAL A 51 -5.86 11.50 14.97
N GLU A 52 -4.99 11.26 15.95
CA GLU A 52 -5.25 10.37 17.09
C GLU A 52 -6.54 10.74 17.85
N ARG A 53 -6.74 12.03 18.13
CA ARG A 53 -7.96 12.51 18.82
C ARG A 53 -9.23 12.36 17.98
N LEU A 54 -9.15 12.64 16.68
CA LEU A 54 -10.28 12.48 15.76
C LEU A 54 -10.66 11.00 15.62
N LEU A 55 -9.65 10.13 15.51
CA LEU A 55 -9.81 8.67 15.48
C LEU A 55 -10.53 8.17 16.74
N LEU A 56 -10.06 8.58 17.93
CA LEU A 56 -10.68 8.21 19.19
C LEU A 56 -12.15 8.64 19.27
N LEU A 57 -12.47 9.85 18.83
CA LEU A 57 -13.84 10.35 18.84
C LEU A 57 -14.76 9.56 17.90
N VAL A 58 -14.27 9.17 16.71
CA VAL A 58 -15.03 8.32 15.79
C VAL A 58 -15.18 6.90 16.33
N ILE A 59 -14.16 6.32 16.95
CA ILE A 59 -14.24 5.01 17.61
C ILE A 59 -15.32 5.02 18.69
N ILE A 60 -15.36 6.06 19.53
CA ILE A 60 -16.40 6.21 20.57
C ILE A 60 -17.79 6.29 19.92
N THR A 61 -17.94 7.08 18.85
CA THR A 61 -19.21 7.23 18.13
C THR A 61 -19.70 5.91 17.53
N PHE A 62 -18.79 5.10 16.99
CA PHE A 62 -19.09 3.74 16.53
C PHE A 62 -19.47 2.81 17.69
N GLY A 63 -18.79 2.92 18.84
CA GLY A 63 -19.14 2.19 20.05
C GLY A 63 -20.57 2.49 20.51
N GLU A 64 -20.96 3.77 20.51
CA GLU A 64 -22.33 4.20 20.82
C GLU A 64 -23.34 3.66 19.81
N MET A 65 -23.02 3.65 18.51
CA MET A 65 -23.85 3.05 17.47
C MET A 65 -24.07 1.56 17.73
N ILE A 66 -23.00 0.81 18.04
CA ILE A 66 -23.07 -0.63 18.34
C ILE A 66 -23.92 -0.90 19.58
N ILE A 67 -23.76 -0.11 20.64
CA ILE A 67 -24.59 -0.20 21.85
C ILE A 67 -26.06 0.07 21.50
N GLY A 68 -26.34 1.08 20.66
CA GLY A 68 -27.69 1.44 20.23
C GLY A 68 -28.41 0.34 19.45
N ILE A 69 -27.67 -0.47 18.68
CA ILE A 69 -28.23 -1.59 17.90
C ILE A 69 -28.16 -2.93 18.64
N ALA A 70 -27.48 -3.01 19.79
CA ALA A 70 -27.32 -4.25 20.56
C ALA A 70 -28.64 -4.99 20.85
N PRO A 71 -29.78 -4.33 21.16
CA PRO A 71 -31.06 -5.01 21.36
C PRO A 71 -31.57 -5.80 20.13
N TYR A 72 -31.09 -5.45 18.93
CA TYR A 72 -31.45 -6.13 17.67
C TYR A 72 -30.69 -7.45 17.45
N PHE A 73 -29.69 -7.74 18.29
CA PHE A 73 -28.89 -8.96 18.28
C PHE A 73 -29.28 -9.94 19.42
N SER A 74 -30.39 -9.68 20.11
CA SER A 74 -30.93 -10.61 21.11
C SER A 74 -31.41 -11.91 20.46
N VAL A 75 -31.46 -13.00 21.24
CA VAL A 75 -31.88 -14.34 20.76
C VAL A 75 -33.25 -14.30 20.09
N ASP A 76 -34.15 -13.46 20.59
CA ASP A 76 -35.53 -13.35 20.10
C ASP A 76 -35.66 -12.56 18.78
N ASN A 77 -34.69 -11.70 18.46
CA ASN A 77 -34.72 -10.79 17.30
C ASN A 77 -33.65 -11.12 16.24
N LEU A 78 -32.82 -12.14 16.48
CA LEU A 78 -31.70 -12.48 15.61
C LEU A 78 -32.20 -12.96 14.24
N SER A 79 -31.79 -12.26 13.19
CA SER A 79 -32.15 -12.58 11.81
C SER A 79 -30.97 -12.40 10.86
N VAL A 80 -31.10 -12.86 9.61
CA VAL A 80 -30.14 -12.58 8.54
C VAL A 80 -29.96 -11.07 8.34
N ALA A 81 -31.03 -10.28 8.51
CA ALA A 81 -30.96 -8.82 8.42
C ALA A 81 -30.08 -8.22 9.52
N SER A 82 -30.16 -8.75 10.75
CA SER A 82 -29.29 -8.34 11.87
C SER A 82 -27.81 -8.53 11.52
N PHE A 83 -27.46 -9.66 10.90
CA PHE A 83 -26.10 -9.95 10.45
C PHE A 83 -25.64 -9.01 9.33
N LEU A 84 -26.51 -8.72 8.36
CA LEU A 84 -26.20 -7.76 7.29
C LEU A 84 -25.98 -6.34 7.82
N ILE A 85 -26.79 -5.91 8.79
CA ILE A 85 -26.61 -4.60 9.45
C ILE A 85 -25.27 -4.56 10.19
N PHE A 86 -24.92 -5.61 10.91
CA PHE A 86 -23.61 -5.71 11.57
C PHE A 86 -22.47 -5.60 10.56
N ILE A 87 -22.52 -6.35 9.45
CA ILE A 87 -21.53 -6.27 8.38
C ILE A 87 -21.42 -4.86 7.81
N ILE A 88 -22.55 -4.16 7.60
CA ILE A 88 -22.53 -2.77 7.12
C ILE A 88 -21.79 -1.87 8.10
N VAL A 89 -22.14 -1.93 9.40
CA VAL A 89 -21.51 -1.10 10.44
C VAL A 89 -20.01 -1.41 10.56
N THR A 90 -19.63 -2.69 10.58
CA THR A 90 -18.22 -3.11 10.60
C THR A 90 -17.47 -2.65 9.37
N ASN A 91 -18.04 -2.78 8.16
CA ASN A 91 -17.39 -2.31 6.94
C ASN A 91 -17.18 -0.79 6.94
N LEU A 92 -18.18 -0.02 7.38
CA LEU A 92 -18.04 1.44 7.51
C LEU A 92 -16.91 1.80 8.48
N PHE A 93 -16.83 1.11 9.61
CA PHE A 93 -15.74 1.29 10.57
C PHE A 93 -14.37 0.96 9.94
N MET A 94 -14.25 -0.17 9.24
CA MET A 94 -13.01 -0.58 8.60
C MET A 94 -12.58 0.41 7.50
N ILE A 95 -13.52 0.91 6.68
CA ILE A 95 -13.25 1.94 5.68
C ILE A 95 -12.65 3.19 6.34
N TYR A 96 -13.24 3.63 7.46
CA TYR A 96 -12.76 4.80 8.20
C TYR A 96 -11.34 4.58 8.76
N ILE A 97 -11.10 3.44 9.43
CA ILE A 97 -9.79 3.13 10.04
C ILE A 97 -8.71 3.04 8.97
N VAL A 98 -8.95 2.33 7.87
CA VAL A 98 -7.95 2.20 6.80
C VAL A 98 -7.58 3.58 6.24
N GLU A 99 -8.58 4.42 5.93
CA GLU A 99 -8.29 5.73 5.35
C GLU A 99 -7.57 6.65 6.36
N ILE A 100 -8.07 6.77 7.58
CA ILE A 100 -7.60 7.79 8.53
C ILE A 100 -6.34 7.35 9.28
N ASP A 101 -6.21 6.07 9.64
CA ASP A 101 -5.06 5.55 10.41
C ASP A 101 -3.92 5.07 9.51
N HIS A 102 -4.23 4.40 8.39
CA HIS A 102 -3.20 3.76 7.55
C HIS A 102 -2.80 4.61 6.33
N MET A 103 -3.74 5.31 5.70
CA MET A 103 -3.45 6.07 4.46
C MET A 103 -2.92 7.47 4.70
N ILE A 104 -3.34 8.16 5.78
CA ILE A 104 -2.86 9.52 6.10
C ILE A 104 -1.37 9.52 6.44
N ASP A 105 -0.63 10.44 5.82
CA ASP A 105 0.74 10.74 6.17
C ASP A 105 0.81 11.79 7.28
N VAL A 106 0.90 11.33 8.52
CA VAL A 106 0.96 12.19 9.71
C VAL A 106 2.26 12.98 9.84
N ASN A 107 3.30 12.65 9.06
CA ASN A 107 4.64 13.25 9.17
C ASN A 107 4.92 14.31 8.09
N GLN A 108 3.89 14.82 7.41
CA GLN A 108 4.09 15.83 6.36
C GLN A 108 4.57 17.18 6.92
N ASP A 109 5.78 17.58 6.51
CA ASP A 109 6.28 18.93 6.76
C ASP A 109 5.46 19.95 5.96
N ARG A 110 4.82 20.91 6.67
CA ARG A 110 4.07 22.09 6.15
C ARG A 110 2.55 21.99 6.05
N VAL A 111 1.90 21.01 6.68
CA VAL A 111 0.44 20.96 6.77
C VAL A 111 -0.04 21.35 8.16
N THR A 112 -1.05 22.22 8.23
CA THR A 112 -1.60 22.71 9.52
C THR A 112 -2.52 21.70 10.20
N GLY A 113 -3.00 20.68 9.48
CA GLY A 113 -3.95 19.68 9.97
C GLY A 113 -5.40 20.16 10.13
N ASN A 114 -5.66 21.47 10.08
CA ASN A 114 -6.98 22.06 10.31
C ASN A 114 -8.09 21.48 9.41
N GLY A 115 -7.79 21.21 8.13
CA GLY A 115 -8.75 20.65 7.18
C GLY A 115 -9.33 19.31 7.65
N ALA A 116 -8.53 18.49 8.34
CA ALA A 116 -8.98 17.21 8.88
C ALA A 116 -10.14 17.39 9.87
N ILE A 117 -10.15 18.44 10.69
CA ILE A 117 -11.26 18.75 11.61
C ILE A 117 -12.56 18.96 10.82
N TYR A 118 -12.50 19.74 9.74
CA TYR A 118 -13.69 20.08 8.95
C TYR A 118 -14.20 18.90 8.12
N TYR A 119 -13.29 18.07 7.61
CA TYR A 119 -13.65 16.85 6.90
C TYR A 119 -14.27 15.79 7.82
N HIS A 120 -14.04 15.87 9.14
CA HIS A 120 -14.70 15.00 10.11
C HIS A 120 -16.13 15.42 10.47
N TYR A 121 -16.55 16.67 10.23
CA TYR A 121 -17.96 17.07 10.45
C TYR A 121 -18.98 16.25 9.66
N PRO A 122 -18.84 16.05 8.34
CA PRO A 122 -19.75 15.16 7.61
C PRO A 122 -19.63 13.70 8.06
N ILE A 123 -18.47 13.25 8.58
CA ILE A 123 -18.31 11.93 9.20
C ILE A 123 -19.20 11.80 10.45
N PHE A 124 -19.06 12.70 11.42
CA PHE A 124 -19.85 12.66 12.65
C PHE A 124 -21.35 12.84 12.41
N LEU A 125 -21.71 13.76 11.51
CA LEU A 125 -23.10 13.92 11.10
C LEU A 125 -23.62 12.65 10.44
N GLY A 126 -22.84 12.05 9.53
CA GLY A 126 -23.18 10.80 8.87
C GLY A 126 -23.41 9.65 9.86
N LEU A 127 -22.48 9.46 10.79
CA LEU A 127 -22.59 8.46 11.86
C LEU A 127 -23.82 8.69 12.74
N SER A 128 -24.11 9.94 13.10
CA SER A 128 -25.31 10.28 13.88
C SER A 128 -26.60 9.90 13.14
N LEU A 129 -26.68 10.17 11.84
CA LEU A 129 -27.83 9.80 11.01
C LEU A 129 -27.98 8.27 10.89
N ILE A 130 -26.87 7.55 10.74
CA ILE A 130 -26.86 6.09 10.73
C ILE A 130 -27.35 5.56 12.08
N THR A 131 -26.79 6.05 13.20
CA THR A 131 -27.19 5.63 14.56
C THR A 131 -28.67 5.87 14.81
N VAL A 132 -29.19 7.04 14.44
CA VAL A 132 -30.62 7.36 14.58
C VAL A 132 -31.46 6.44 13.69
N SER A 133 -31.06 6.21 12.44
CA SER A 133 -31.82 5.31 11.56
C SER A 133 -31.89 3.89 12.12
N LEU A 134 -30.76 3.36 12.59
CA LEU A 134 -30.66 2.00 13.12
C LEU A 134 -31.34 1.86 14.49
N SER A 135 -31.39 2.90 15.34
CA SER A 135 -32.07 2.82 16.65
C SER A 135 -33.60 2.66 16.53
N PHE A 136 -34.19 3.01 15.38
CA PHE A 136 -35.60 2.79 15.08
C PHE A 136 -35.88 1.45 14.37
N LEU A 137 -34.88 0.57 14.21
CA LEU A 137 -35.09 -0.78 13.67
C LEU A 137 -36.12 -1.55 14.50
N GLY A 138 -37.20 -2.00 13.84
CA GLY A 138 -38.28 -2.77 14.47
C GLY A 138 -39.39 -1.94 15.12
N ASN A 139 -39.32 -0.60 15.07
CA ASN A 139 -40.41 0.25 15.54
C ASN A 139 -41.52 0.37 14.48
N GLN A 140 -42.71 -0.17 14.77
CA GLN A 140 -43.84 -0.17 13.84
C GLN A 140 -44.47 1.21 13.58
N VAL A 141 -44.14 2.23 14.39
CA VAL A 141 -44.69 3.59 14.26
C VAL A 141 -43.86 4.46 13.32
N ALA A 142 -42.60 4.09 13.06
CA ALA A 142 -41.68 4.89 12.26
C ALA A 142 -41.91 4.71 10.75
N ASN A 143 -41.77 5.79 9.98
CA ASN A 143 -41.86 5.72 8.53
C ASN A 143 -40.59 5.08 7.93
N ASN A 144 -40.74 3.90 7.33
CA ASN A 144 -39.62 3.15 6.75
C ASN A 144 -38.86 3.92 5.67
N LEU A 145 -39.54 4.67 4.80
CA LEU A 145 -38.89 5.44 3.74
C LEU A 145 -37.99 6.53 4.35
N PHE A 146 -38.48 7.21 5.38
CA PHE A 146 -37.70 8.22 6.09
C PHE A 146 -36.43 7.62 6.71
N LEU A 147 -36.54 6.47 7.39
CA LEU A 147 -35.39 5.81 8.01
C LEU A 147 -34.36 5.34 6.98
N VAL A 148 -34.81 4.76 5.87
CA VAL A 148 -33.92 4.31 4.78
C VAL A 148 -33.22 5.49 4.13
N CYS A 149 -33.92 6.60 3.84
CA CYS A 149 -33.30 7.82 3.34
C CYS A 149 -32.27 8.39 4.32
N LEU A 150 -32.57 8.37 5.61
CA LEU A 150 -31.66 8.83 6.66
C LEU A 150 -30.38 7.98 6.73
N LEU A 151 -30.53 6.65 6.61
CA LEU A 151 -29.41 5.72 6.59
C LEU A 151 -28.48 5.99 5.41
N TYR A 152 -29.02 6.04 4.19
CA TYR A 152 -28.22 6.27 2.98
C TYR A 152 -27.60 7.66 2.95
N LEU A 153 -28.30 8.69 3.42
CA LEU A 153 -27.74 10.04 3.57
C LEU A 153 -26.58 10.02 4.57
N GLY A 154 -26.74 9.30 5.68
CA GLY A 154 -25.69 9.14 6.68
C GLY A 154 -24.44 8.47 6.13
N ILE A 155 -24.61 7.35 5.42
CA ILE A 155 -23.52 6.63 4.73
C ILE A 155 -22.83 7.54 3.71
N LEU A 156 -23.60 8.27 2.89
CA LEU A 156 -23.04 9.16 1.88
C LEU A 156 -22.21 10.30 2.51
N LEU A 157 -22.71 10.93 3.56
CA LEU A 157 -21.99 11.98 4.28
C LEU A 157 -20.72 11.45 4.93
N MET A 158 -20.79 10.26 5.52
CA MET A 158 -19.62 9.61 6.12
C MET A 158 -18.54 9.34 5.06
N LEU A 159 -18.91 8.70 3.95
CA LEU A 159 -17.97 8.40 2.86
C LEU A 159 -17.40 9.68 2.24
N PHE A 160 -18.23 10.71 2.05
CA PHE A 160 -17.77 12.01 1.56
C PHE A 160 -16.70 12.63 2.48
N GLY A 161 -16.92 12.60 3.79
CA GLY A 161 -15.95 13.11 4.76
C GLY A 161 -14.65 12.32 4.80
N VAL A 162 -14.75 10.98 4.71
CA VAL A 162 -13.59 10.09 4.59
C VAL A 162 -12.79 10.42 3.33
N PHE A 163 -13.42 10.45 2.16
CA PHE A 163 -12.72 10.75 0.90
C PHE A 163 -12.16 12.16 0.80
N ALA A 164 -12.71 13.14 1.53
CA ALA A 164 -12.14 14.48 1.59
C ALA A 164 -10.74 14.50 2.24
N HIS A 165 -10.37 13.48 3.02
CA HIS A 165 -9.03 13.34 3.62
C HIS A 165 -7.93 12.97 2.63
N GLN A 166 -8.26 12.61 1.39
CA GLN A 166 -7.27 12.23 0.37
C GLN A 166 -6.10 13.21 0.21
N HIS A 167 -6.31 14.50 0.52
CA HIS A 167 -5.26 15.51 0.47
C HIS A 167 -4.09 15.23 1.43
N TYR A 168 -4.34 14.45 2.48
CA TYR A 168 -3.39 14.06 3.50
C TYR A 168 -2.80 12.66 3.28
N ASN A 169 -3.21 11.93 2.23
CA ASN A 169 -2.75 10.56 2.01
C ASN A 169 -1.28 10.51 1.59
N LYS A 170 -0.61 9.40 1.91
CA LYS A 170 0.77 9.11 1.49
C LYS A 170 0.90 9.15 -0.03
N SER A 171 1.98 9.74 -0.54
CA SER A 171 2.28 9.83 -1.98
C SER A 171 2.39 8.47 -2.69
N SER A 172 2.55 7.38 -1.95
CA SER A 172 2.52 6.00 -2.46
C SER A 172 1.12 5.48 -2.81
N HIS A 173 0.06 6.19 -2.39
CA HIS A 173 -1.34 5.81 -2.61
C HIS A 173 -2.16 6.99 -3.19
N PRO A 174 -1.82 7.50 -4.40
CA PRO A 174 -2.56 8.60 -5.00
C PRO A 174 -3.95 8.14 -5.48
N PHE A 175 -4.97 8.94 -5.19
CA PHE A 175 -6.34 8.71 -5.68
C PHE A 175 -6.36 8.74 -7.22
N THR A 176 -6.72 7.63 -7.87
CA THR A 176 -7.01 7.61 -9.30
C THR A 176 -8.52 7.63 -9.51
N ASN A 177 -9.01 8.45 -10.46
CA ASN A 177 -10.44 8.65 -10.75
C ASN A 177 -11.20 7.39 -11.22
N LYS A 178 -10.55 6.21 -11.24
CA LYS A 178 -11.22 4.93 -11.48
C LYS A 178 -11.78 4.45 -10.14
N LEU A 179 -13.05 4.81 -9.93
CA LEU A 179 -14.06 4.08 -9.14
C LEU A 179 -13.49 2.97 -8.23
N TYR A 180 -13.54 3.23 -6.91
CA TYR A 180 -13.17 2.41 -5.75
C TYR A 180 -13.80 0.99 -5.74
N TRP A 181 -13.55 0.18 -6.76
CA TRP A 181 -13.59 -1.27 -6.63
C TRP A 181 -12.31 -1.65 -5.94
N VAL A 182 -12.38 -1.72 -4.63
CA VAL A 182 -11.48 -2.49 -3.78
C VAL A 182 -10.06 -2.55 -4.35
N GLU A 183 -9.26 -1.53 -4.09
CA GLU A 183 -7.81 -1.73 -4.07
C GLU A 183 -7.53 -2.62 -2.85
N PHE A 184 -7.92 -3.89 -2.94
CA PHE A 184 -7.10 -4.94 -2.38
C PHE A 184 -5.77 -4.71 -3.08
N GLY A 185 -4.84 -4.05 -2.39
CA GLY A 185 -3.43 -4.19 -2.71
C GLY A 185 -3.20 -5.68 -2.94
N VAL A 186 -2.61 -6.03 -4.08
CA VAL A 186 -2.28 -7.43 -4.36
C VAL A 186 -1.56 -7.95 -3.10
N PRO A 187 -2.03 -9.05 -2.49
CA PRO A 187 -1.48 -9.51 -1.22
C PRO A 187 0.04 -9.59 -1.27
N ARG A 188 0.72 -9.28 -0.15
CA ARG A 188 2.20 -9.28 -0.10
C ARG A 188 2.76 -10.64 -0.57
N GLU A 189 2.06 -11.72 -0.28
CA GLU A 189 2.36 -13.10 -0.67
C GLU A 189 2.29 -13.37 -2.17
N ASP A 190 1.60 -12.55 -2.95
CA ASP A 190 1.53 -12.69 -4.42
C ASP A 190 2.73 -12.01 -5.12
N PHE A 191 3.51 -11.22 -4.39
CA PHE A 191 4.74 -10.61 -4.90
C PHE A 191 5.96 -11.45 -4.53
N PHE A 192 6.84 -11.66 -5.52
CA PHE A 192 8.20 -12.14 -5.28
C PHE A 192 9.17 -10.96 -5.30
N ILE A 193 9.63 -10.51 -4.13
CA ILE A 193 10.53 -9.37 -3.99
C ILE A 193 11.96 -9.84 -3.81
N THR A 194 12.80 -9.49 -4.77
CA THR A 194 14.26 -9.68 -4.71
C THR A 194 14.96 -8.35 -4.41
N THR A 195 15.91 -8.35 -3.48
CA THR A 195 16.83 -7.22 -3.28
C THR A 195 18.26 -7.70 -3.03
N LYS A 196 19.23 -6.80 -3.05
CA LYS A 196 20.66 -7.14 -3.06
C LYS A 196 21.45 -6.34 -2.03
N LEU A 197 22.49 -6.98 -1.48
CA LEU A 197 23.44 -6.37 -0.57
C LEU A 197 24.74 -6.03 -1.30
N ALA A 198 25.14 -4.77 -1.24
CA ALA A 198 26.43 -4.28 -1.72
C ALA A 198 27.45 -4.07 -0.58
N THR A 199 27.30 -4.81 0.52
CA THR A 199 28.13 -4.67 1.73
C THR A 199 28.82 -5.97 2.11
N SER A 200 29.80 -5.87 3.00
CA SER A 200 30.64 -6.99 3.38
C SER A 200 30.67 -7.19 4.89
N GLY A 201 30.62 -8.44 5.31
CA GLY A 201 30.87 -8.87 6.67
C GLY A 201 29.64 -8.93 7.57
N TYR A 202 29.68 -9.90 8.47
CA TYR A 202 28.53 -10.39 9.25
C TYR A 202 27.68 -9.30 9.91
N ARG A 203 28.29 -8.41 10.72
CA ARG A 203 27.56 -7.39 11.50
C ARG A 203 26.88 -6.35 10.60
N VAL A 204 27.57 -5.93 9.54
CA VAL A 204 27.06 -4.92 8.60
C VAL A 204 25.89 -5.50 7.83
N THR A 205 26.01 -6.75 7.38
CA THR A 205 24.93 -7.47 6.69
C THR A 205 23.65 -7.54 7.53
N LYS A 206 23.73 -7.91 8.81
CA LYS A 206 22.52 -7.97 9.67
C LYS A 206 21.83 -6.61 9.78
N ALA A 207 22.59 -5.53 9.93
CA ALA A 207 22.03 -4.18 9.97
C ALA A 207 21.36 -3.79 8.64
N GLN A 208 21.97 -4.15 7.50
CA GLN A 208 21.43 -3.88 6.17
C GLN A 208 20.16 -4.69 5.87
N ILE A 209 20.04 -5.92 6.36
CA ILE A 209 18.80 -6.71 6.25
C ILE A 209 17.64 -6.00 6.96
N VAL A 210 17.86 -5.54 8.19
CA VAL A 210 16.86 -4.77 8.96
C VAL A 210 16.49 -3.47 8.23
N GLN A 211 17.48 -2.77 7.69
CA GLN A 211 17.22 -1.54 6.93
C GLN A 211 16.46 -1.82 5.63
N ALA A 212 16.75 -2.92 4.94
CA ALA A 212 16.06 -3.32 3.71
C ALA A 212 14.59 -3.65 3.99
N LEU A 213 14.29 -4.42 5.04
CA LEU A 213 12.93 -4.71 5.49
C LEU A 213 12.16 -3.43 5.81
N LYS A 214 12.80 -2.49 6.52
CA LYS A 214 12.22 -1.18 6.84
C LYS A 214 11.94 -0.35 5.58
N ASN A 215 12.87 -0.32 4.63
CA ASN A 215 12.73 0.46 3.40
C ASN A 215 11.65 -0.12 2.47
N LEU A 216 11.56 -1.45 2.40
CA LEU A 216 10.56 -2.18 1.62
C LEU A 216 9.21 -2.28 2.34
N GLN A 217 9.13 -1.88 3.61
CA GLN A 217 7.92 -1.89 4.44
C GLN A 217 7.28 -3.29 4.50
N THR A 218 8.11 -4.31 4.72
CA THR A 218 7.70 -5.73 4.76
C THR A 218 8.41 -6.46 5.88
N ASP A 219 7.77 -7.47 6.45
CA ASP A 219 8.33 -8.30 7.51
C ASP A 219 9.27 -9.39 6.98
N TYR A 220 9.18 -9.70 5.68
CA TYR A 220 10.06 -10.65 5.00
C TYR A 220 10.40 -10.25 3.57
N ILE A 221 11.52 -10.78 3.07
CA ILE A 221 11.98 -10.65 1.68
C ILE A 221 12.03 -12.05 1.05
N ASP A 222 11.54 -12.18 -0.18
CA ASP A 222 11.47 -13.49 -0.85
C ASP A 222 12.85 -14.01 -1.22
N LEU A 223 13.69 -13.13 -1.76
CA LEU A 223 15.07 -13.45 -2.12
C LEU A 223 16.02 -12.30 -1.81
N MET A 224 17.10 -12.59 -1.08
CA MET A 224 18.19 -11.63 -0.91
C MET A 224 19.50 -12.18 -1.47
N LEU A 225 20.16 -11.36 -2.30
CA LEU A 225 21.40 -11.73 -2.98
C LEU A 225 22.58 -10.94 -2.45
N ILE A 226 23.76 -11.56 -2.40
CA ILE A 226 25.03 -10.81 -2.39
C ILE A 226 25.24 -10.25 -3.80
N HIS A 227 25.32 -8.93 -3.96
CA HIS A 227 25.25 -8.27 -5.28
C HIS A 227 26.46 -8.57 -6.18
N TRP A 228 27.65 -8.61 -5.61
CA TRP A 228 28.89 -9.00 -6.28
C TRP A 228 29.85 -9.54 -5.22
N VAL A 229 30.99 -10.10 -5.65
CA VAL A 229 32.00 -10.61 -4.73
C VAL A 229 32.59 -9.47 -3.90
N VAL A 230 32.32 -9.48 -2.59
CA VAL A 230 32.86 -8.54 -1.60
C VAL A 230 34.01 -9.16 -0.82
N SER A 231 34.76 -8.38 -0.02
CA SER A 231 35.97 -8.88 0.66
C SER A 231 35.70 -10.03 1.64
N ASP A 232 34.65 -9.91 2.45
CA ASP A 232 34.15 -10.90 3.42
C ASP A 232 32.75 -11.36 3.01
N TYR A 233 32.67 -12.04 1.87
CA TYR A 233 31.41 -12.60 1.38
C TYR A 233 30.95 -13.81 2.22
N GLU A 234 31.87 -14.49 2.91
CA GLU A 234 31.54 -15.61 3.80
C GLU A 234 30.82 -15.13 5.07
N GLY A 235 31.31 -14.07 5.71
CA GLY A 235 30.63 -13.42 6.82
C GLY A 235 29.26 -12.85 6.41
N THR A 236 29.17 -12.29 5.21
CA THR A 236 27.88 -11.86 4.62
C THR A 236 26.94 -13.05 4.44
N TYR A 237 27.42 -14.17 3.89
CA TYR A 237 26.61 -15.36 3.65
C TYR A 237 26.15 -16.02 4.96
N GLN A 238 27.00 -16.05 5.99
CA GLN A 238 26.62 -16.49 7.33
C GLN A 238 25.44 -15.68 7.88
N ALA A 239 25.47 -14.35 7.73
CA ALA A 239 24.39 -13.49 8.20
C ALA A 239 23.09 -13.71 7.40
N LEU A 240 23.18 -13.95 6.09
CA LEU A 240 22.04 -14.32 5.25
C LEU A 240 21.43 -15.67 5.69
N GLN A 241 22.26 -16.67 5.97
CA GLN A 241 21.81 -17.98 6.45
C GLN A 241 21.03 -17.89 7.76
N GLU A 242 21.51 -17.09 8.72
CA GLU A 242 20.80 -16.87 9.97
C GLU A 242 19.47 -16.13 9.77
N ALA A 243 19.43 -15.12 8.89
CA ALA A 243 18.20 -14.39 8.60
C ALA A 243 17.17 -15.25 7.87
N TYR A 244 17.62 -16.17 7.01
CA TYR A 244 16.78 -17.22 6.41
C TYR A 244 16.19 -18.16 7.48
N GLN A 245 17.03 -18.66 8.40
CA GLN A 245 16.58 -19.51 9.50
C GLN A 245 15.62 -18.79 10.45
N ALA A 246 15.78 -17.49 10.63
CA ALA A 246 14.89 -16.64 11.42
C ALA A 246 13.59 -16.27 10.68
N GLY A 247 13.41 -16.67 9.41
CA GLY A 247 12.22 -16.40 8.61
C GLY A 247 12.11 -15.00 8.01
N GLN A 248 13.12 -14.15 8.20
CA GLN A 248 13.19 -12.80 7.62
C GLN A 248 13.44 -12.83 6.10
N LEU A 249 14.11 -13.89 5.63
CA LEU A 249 14.37 -14.15 4.22
C LEU A 249 13.75 -15.51 3.85
N LYS A 250 13.04 -15.60 2.72
CA LYS A 250 12.48 -16.90 2.24
C LYS A 250 13.47 -17.70 1.39
N ALA A 251 14.43 -17.02 0.78
CA ALA A 251 15.54 -17.61 0.04
C ALA A 251 16.75 -16.68 0.06
N ILE A 252 17.94 -17.25 -0.12
CA ILE A 252 19.21 -16.52 -0.19
C ILE A 252 19.97 -16.97 -1.44
N GLY A 253 20.74 -16.06 -2.04
CA GLY A 253 21.46 -16.36 -3.27
C GLY A 253 22.65 -15.44 -3.51
N LEU A 254 23.21 -15.55 -4.71
CA LEU A 254 24.45 -14.89 -5.12
C LEU A 254 24.25 -14.16 -6.46
N SER A 255 25.04 -13.13 -6.70
CA SER A 255 25.08 -12.40 -7.96
C SER A 255 26.52 -12.08 -8.34
N ASP A 256 26.88 -12.30 -9.60
CA ASP A 256 28.25 -12.12 -10.14
C ASP A 256 29.34 -12.97 -9.45
N PHE A 257 28.99 -14.19 -9.06
CA PHE A 257 29.94 -15.18 -8.53
C PHE A 257 30.38 -16.15 -9.63
N ASN A 258 31.64 -16.58 -9.56
CA ASN A 258 32.18 -17.63 -10.42
C ASN A 258 32.03 -19.02 -9.79
N GLN A 259 32.29 -20.06 -10.59
CA GLN A 259 32.10 -21.45 -10.19
C GLN A 259 32.97 -21.85 -8.97
N GLU A 260 34.20 -21.35 -8.86
CA GLU A 260 35.11 -21.69 -7.76
C GLU A 260 34.65 -21.08 -6.43
N GLN A 261 34.25 -19.82 -6.46
CA GLN A 261 33.74 -19.12 -5.27
C GLN A 261 32.50 -19.81 -4.71
N ILE A 262 31.63 -20.30 -5.60
CA ILE A 262 30.39 -20.97 -5.18
C ILE A 262 30.66 -22.36 -4.63
N LYS A 263 31.61 -23.10 -5.21
CA LYS A 263 32.09 -24.35 -4.59
C LYS A 263 32.59 -24.09 -3.16
N GLY A 264 33.26 -22.97 -2.93
CA GLY A 264 33.66 -22.52 -1.59
C GLY A 264 32.47 -22.32 -0.64
N ILE A 265 31.40 -21.64 -1.09
CA ILE A 265 30.17 -21.46 -0.32
C ILE A 265 29.49 -22.80 -0.01
N LEU A 266 29.31 -23.65 -1.02
CA LEU A 266 28.66 -24.96 -0.87
C LEU A 266 29.42 -25.90 0.08
N ALA A 267 30.74 -25.76 0.17
CA ALA A 267 31.56 -26.54 1.10
C ALA A 267 31.49 -26.04 2.56
N LYS A 268 31.12 -24.77 2.79
CA LYS A 268 31.18 -24.12 4.10
C LYS A 268 29.82 -23.95 4.79
N PHE A 269 28.75 -23.79 4.03
CA PHE A 269 27.43 -23.44 4.55
C PHE A 269 26.42 -24.56 4.33
N SER A 270 25.51 -24.75 5.29
CA SER A 270 24.49 -25.80 5.22
C SER A 270 23.32 -25.38 4.33
N VAL A 271 23.00 -24.09 4.27
CA VAL A 271 21.97 -23.56 3.37
C VAL A 271 22.60 -23.22 2.02
N LYS A 272 22.28 -24.03 1.02
CA LYS A 272 22.71 -23.79 -0.37
C LYS A 272 22.07 -22.50 -0.91
N PRO A 273 22.76 -21.74 -1.77
CA PRO A 273 22.15 -20.61 -2.43
C PRO A 273 21.03 -21.12 -3.34
N ALA A 274 19.83 -20.58 -3.22
CA ALA A 274 18.70 -20.96 -4.05
C ALA A 274 18.86 -20.50 -5.50
N LEU A 275 19.62 -19.42 -5.71
CA LEU A 275 19.73 -18.75 -6.99
C LEU A 275 21.13 -18.13 -7.21
N LEU A 276 21.59 -18.15 -8.45
CA LEU A 276 22.72 -17.36 -8.96
C LEU A 276 22.23 -16.41 -10.06
N GLN A 277 22.44 -15.11 -9.86
CA GLN A 277 22.14 -14.06 -10.84
C GLN A 277 23.43 -13.60 -11.54
N ASN A 278 23.64 -13.96 -12.82
CA ASN A 278 24.82 -13.55 -13.60
C ASN A 278 24.43 -12.97 -14.96
N GLU A 279 25.37 -12.26 -15.60
CA GLU A 279 25.17 -11.74 -16.95
C GLU A 279 24.94 -12.91 -17.90
N MET A 280 23.79 -12.91 -18.56
CA MET A 280 23.50 -13.89 -19.59
C MET A 280 22.58 -13.33 -20.66
N HIS A 281 22.97 -13.50 -21.91
CA HIS A 281 22.18 -13.16 -23.09
C HIS A 281 22.64 -14.04 -24.26
N VAL A 282 22.05 -13.87 -25.45
CA VAL A 282 22.35 -14.72 -26.62
C VAL A 282 23.82 -14.74 -27.04
N PHE A 283 24.58 -13.68 -26.75
CA PHE A 283 26.02 -13.59 -27.03
C PHE A 283 26.90 -14.06 -25.87
N GLN A 284 26.35 -14.22 -24.67
CA GLN A 284 27.03 -14.69 -23.47
C GLN A 284 26.13 -15.69 -22.73
N GLN A 285 26.13 -16.94 -23.19
CA GLN A 285 25.11 -17.93 -22.80
C GLN A 285 25.43 -18.71 -21.52
N GLN A 286 26.64 -18.53 -20.96
CA GLN A 286 27.02 -19.13 -19.67
C GLN A 286 26.82 -20.66 -19.59
N VAL A 287 27.00 -21.40 -20.70
CA VAL A 287 26.59 -22.82 -20.84
C VAL A 287 27.16 -23.70 -19.73
N ALA A 288 28.48 -23.66 -19.50
CA ALA A 288 29.12 -24.46 -18.45
C ALA A 288 28.67 -24.07 -17.04
N MET A 289 28.46 -22.76 -16.82
CA MET A 289 27.96 -22.23 -15.55
C MET A 289 26.56 -22.78 -15.30
N ARG A 290 25.62 -22.60 -16.25
CA ARG A 290 24.24 -23.10 -16.15
C ARG A 290 24.16 -24.59 -15.86
N GLN A 291 24.95 -25.40 -16.56
CA GLN A 291 24.97 -26.84 -16.33
C GLN A 291 25.39 -27.17 -14.90
N PHE A 292 26.45 -26.52 -14.39
CA PHE A 292 26.88 -26.71 -13.01
C PHE A 292 25.78 -26.32 -11.98
N PHE A 293 25.04 -25.24 -12.19
CA PHE A 293 23.96 -24.84 -11.25
C PHE A 293 22.77 -25.77 -11.31
N HIS A 294 22.39 -26.22 -12.51
CA HIS A 294 21.34 -27.21 -12.69
C HIS A 294 21.69 -28.52 -11.96
N GLU A 295 22.93 -29.00 -12.06
CA GLU A 295 23.40 -30.21 -11.36
C GLU A 295 23.46 -30.05 -9.84
N ASN A 296 23.44 -28.83 -9.30
CA ASN A 296 23.52 -28.55 -7.87
C ASN A 296 22.20 -28.06 -7.24
N ASP A 297 21.09 -28.13 -7.99
CA ASP A 297 19.76 -27.64 -7.60
C ASP A 297 19.73 -26.14 -7.27
N ILE A 298 20.44 -25.34 -8.08
CA ILE A 298 20.49 -23.88 -7.94
C ILE A 298 19.89 -23.25 -9.19
N GLN A 299 18.91 -22.35 -9.01
CA GLN A 299 18.29 -21.65 -10.13
C GLN A 299 19.25 -20.63 -10.74
N PHE A 300 19.36 -20.61 -12.07
CA PHE A 300 20.10 -19.56 -12.77
C PHE A 300 19.17 -18.42 -13.16
N GLU A 301 19.60 -17.18 -12.93
CA GLU A 301 18.88 -15.96 -13.30
C GLU A 301 19.77 -15.05 -14.15
N SER A 302 19.21 -14.56 -15.25
CA SER A 302 19.87 -13.67 -16.19
C SER A 302 19.60 -12.22 -15.82
N TRP A 303 20.67 -11.51 -15.42
CA TRP A 303 20.68 -10.06 -15.53
C TRP A 303 21.19 -9.63 -16.92
N ALA A 304 20.77 -8.43 -17.35
CA ALA A 304 20.94 -7.92 -18.72
C ALA A 304 20.61 -8.96 -19.81
N PRO A 305 19.39 -9.52 -19.84
CA PRO A 305 18.99 -10.53 -20.83
C PRO A 305 19.13 -10.04 -22.29
N PHE A 306 19.19 -8.72 -22.50
CA PHE A 306 19.38 -8.10 -23.80
C PHE A 306 20.80 -7.56 -24.03
N GLY A 307 21.79 -7.90 -23.20
CA GLY A 307 23.15 -7.33 -23.30
C GLY A 307 23.15 -5.80 -23.28
N GLU A 308 22.21 -5.20 -22.52
CA GLU A 308 21.97 -3.75 -22.47
C GLU A 308 21.67 -3.07 -23.83
N GLY A 309 21.28 -3.85 -24.85
CA GLY A 309 21.05 -3.36 -26.21
C GLY A 309 22.31 -3.23 -27.06
N LYS A 310 23.47 -3.71 -26.58
CA LYS A 310 24.73 -3.75 -27.33
C LYS A 310 24.61 -4.64 -28.58
N GLU A 311 25.56 -4.48 -29.49
CA GLU A 311 25.66 -5.28 -30.74
C GLU A 311 24.38 -5.26 -31.59
N ASN A 312 23.59 -4.19 -31.49
CA ASN A 312 22.32 -4.02 -32.20
C ASN A 312 21.37 -5.24 -32.06
N ILE A 313 21.37 -5.86 -30.87
CA ILE A 313 20.72 -7.15 -30.61
C ILE A 313 19.24 -7.19 -31.02
N PHE A 314 18.52 -6.06 -30.90
CA PHE A 314 17.10 -5.98 -31.23
C PHE A 314 16.81 -6.03 -32.74
N ASN A 315 17.82 -5.78 -33.58
CA ASN A 315 17.73 -5.85 -35.04
C ASN A 315 18.64 -6.94 -35.62
N HIS A 316 19.17 -7.84 -34.79
CA HIS A 316 20.05 -8.91 -35.25
C HIS A 316 19.33 -9.79 -36.28
N PRO A 317 19.88 -10.01 -37.50
CA PRO A 317 19.16 -10.65 -38.60
C PRO A 317 18.58 -12.02 -38.27
N LEU A 318 19.30 -12.84 -37.50
CA LEU A 318 18.80 -14.14 -37.07
C LEU A 318 17.60 -14.02 -36.11
N LEU A 319 17.66 -13.09 -35.15
CA LEU A 319 16.62 -12.94 -34.13
C LEU A 319 15.34 -12.35 -34.73
N THR A 320 15.48 -11.40 -35.67
CA THR A 320 14.34 -10.83 -36.40
C THR A 320 13.73 -11.84 -37.38
N THR A 321 14.55 -12.68 -38.02
CA THR A 321 14.07 -13.77 -38.88
C THR A 321 13.25 -14.78 -38.07
N ILE A 322 13.76 -15.23 -36.92
CA ILE A 322 13.01 -16.11 -36.00
C ILE A 322 11.73 -15.41 -35.53
N GLY A 323 11.82 -14.17 -35.07
CA GLY A 323 10.67 -13.41 -34.58
C GLY A 323 9.55 -13.27 -35.62
N SER A 324 9.93 -13.05 -36.89
CA SER A 324 8.98 -12.92 -38.01
C SER A 324 8.16 -14.19 -38.23
N GLN A 325 8.73 -15.38 -38.00
CA GLN A 325 8.02 -16.66 -38.11
C GLN A 325 6.90 -16.82 -37.06
N TYR A 326 7.01 -16.12 -35.93
CA TYR A 326 6.07 -16.21 -34.81
C TYR A 326 5.30 -14.92 -34.54
N HIS A 327 5.45 -13.90 -35.40
CA HIS A 327 4.91 -12.55 -35.17
C HIS A 327 5.34 -11.96 -33.81
N LYS A 328 6.61 -12.15 -33.46
CA LYS A 328 7.24 -11.66 -32.22
C LYS A 328 8.44 -10.78 -32.52
N THR A 329 8.77 -9.91 -31.57
CA THR A 329 9.97 -9.07 -31.65
C THR A 329 11.23 -9.87 -31.33
N ALA A 330 12.41 -9.39 -31.75
CA ALA A 330 13.68 -9.98 -31.35
C ALA A 330 13.84 -10.05 -29.82
N ALA A 331 13.35 -9.04 -29.08
CA ALA A 331 13.36 -9.04 -27.63
C ALA A 331 12.55 -10.21 -27.04
N GLN A 332 11.35 -10.46 -27.57
CA GLN A 332 10.52 -11.59 -27.14
C GLN A 332 11.16 -12.94 -27.49
N VAL A 333 11.85 -13.04 -28.63
CA VAL A 333 12.62 -14.24 -29.00
C VAL A 333 13.74 -14.50 -28.00
N ILE A 334 14.49 -13.46 -27.60
CA ILE A 334 15.57 -13.58 -26.60
C ILE A 334 15.01 -14.04 -25.25
N LEU A 335 13.93 -13.42 -24.77
CA LEU A 335 13.30 -13.86 -23.51
C LEU A 335 12.79 -15.30 -23.60
N ARG A 336 12.18 -15.66 -24.74
CA ARG A 336 11.68 -17.02 -24.96
C ARG A 336 12.82 -18.05 -24.98
N PHE A 337 13.96 -17.71 -25.58
CA PHE A 337 15.17 -18.51 -25.53
C PHE A 337 15.62 -18.76 -24.08
N LEU A 338 15.76 -17.72 -23.26
CA LEU A 338 16.16 -17.86 -21.85
C LEU A 338 15.20 -18.75 -21.07
N LEU A 339 13.89 -18.56 -21.24
CA LEU A 339 12.88 -19.38 -20.57
C LEU A 339 12.95 -20.87 -20.99
N GLN A 340 13.20 -21.14 -22.27
CA GLN A 340 13.36 -22.52 -22.77
C GLN A 340 14.63 -23.19 -22.26
N GLU A 341 15.65 -22.40 -21.96
CA GLU A 341 16.90 -22.84 -21.33
C GLU A 341 16.78 -23.00 -19.81
N GLY A 342 15.57 -22.85 -19.25
CA GLY A 342 15.31 -22.97 -17.80
C GLY A 342 15.84 -21.80 -16.98
N VAL A 343 16.04 -20.64 -17.60
CA VAL A 343 16.64 -19.46 -16.97
C VAL A 343 15.56 -18.44 -16.62
N VAL A 344 15.55 -17.99 -15.36
CA VAL A 344 14.75 -16.83 -14.94
C VAL A 344 15.36 -15.57 -15.56
N ALA A 345 14.55 -14.71 -16.17
CA ALA A 345 15.05 -13.49 -16.82
C ALA A 345 14.43 -12.25 -16.17
N ILE A 346 15.25 -11.24 -15.87
CA ILE A 346 14.83 -9.96 -15.29
C ILE A 346 15.07 -8.80 -16.26
N PRO A 347 14.26 -8.67 -17.34
CA PRO A 347 14.39 -7.57 -18.29
C PRO A 347 14.02 -6.23 -17.63
N LYS A 348 14.81 -5.20 -17.89
CA LYS A 348 14.56 -3.84 -17.39
C LYS A 348 13.94 -2.96 -18.48
N SER A 349 12.81 -2.35 -18.16
CA SER A 349 12.19 -1.28 -18.97
C SER A 349 11.50 -0.28 -18.05
N ALA A 350 11.50 1.00 -18.43
CA ALA A 350 10.63 2.01 -17.83
C ALA A 350 9.44 2.39 -18.74
N ASN A 351 9.35 1.77 -19.92
CA ASN A 351 8.31 2.01 -20.90
C ASN A 351 7.21 0.94 -20.77
N SER A 352 5.97 1.38 -20.55
CA SER A 352 4.81 0.49 -20.33
C SER A 352 4.50 -0.44 -21.49
N GLU A 353 4.65 0.03 -22.74
CA GLU A 353 4.38 -0.78 -23.92
C GLU A 353 5.45 -1.87 -24.13
N ARG A 354 6.65 -1.72 -23.56
CA ARG A 354 7.67 -2.77 -23.55
C ARG A 354 7.54 -3.75 -22.39
N MET A 355 6.83 -3.35 -21.33
CA MET A 355 6.55 -4.21 -20.18
C MET A 355 5.40 -5.19 -20.47
N LYS A 356 4.44 -4.76 -21.30
CA LYS A 356 3.41 -5.63 -21.90
C LYS A 356 4.03 -6.52 -22.98
#